data_AF-A0A0X3NUG4-F1
#
_entry.id   AF-A0A0X3NUG4-F1
#
_cell.length_a   1.000
_cell.length_b   1.000
_cell.length_c   1.000
_cell.angle_alpha   90.00
_cell.angle_beta   90.00
_cell.angle_gamma   90.00
#
_symmetry.space_group_name_H-M   'P 1'
#
loop_
_entity.id
_entity.type
_entity.pdbx_description
1 polymer ?
#
loop_
_entity_poly.entity_id
_entity_poly.type
_entity_poly.pdbx_seq_one_letter_code
_entity_poly.pdbx_strand_id
1 'polypeptide(L)'
;MVVIILIFLCGIIVGLFRGIQRMQTLGAVKIHQIYDAKNHPVNSNILVFLTETQLSCCGRDMLDFYPIDHLPISCCADRAAKCTPEKAFKTGCVNSMKKLIYERLTGFTIGLFICIFPLLGAIINGFALFLYHKKVETINNTEFNTQLH
;
A
#
# COMPACT_ATOMS: atom_id res chain seq x y z
N MET A 1 -21.06 11.98 -17.55
CA MET A 1 -19.70 11.40 -17.54
C MET A 1 -18.89 11.81 -16.31
N VAL A 2 -18.82 13.10 -15.97
CA VAL A 2 -18.12 13.58 -14.75
C VAL A 2 -18.58 12.86 -13.48
N VAL A 3 -19.89 12.67 -13.29
CA VAL A 3 -20.46 11.96 -12.14
C VAL A 3 -20.00 10.50 -12.07
N ILE A 4 -19.89 9.80 -13.21
CA ILE A 4 -19.43 8.41 -13.26
C ILE A 4 -17.95 8.31 -12.89
N ILE A 5 -17.14 9.25 -13.37
CA ILE A 5 -15.71 9.34 -13.03
C ILE A 5 -15.57 9.58 -11.53
N LEU A 6 -16.35 10.50 -10.94
CA LEU A 6 -16.31 10.75 -9.50
C LEU A 6 -16.69 9.51 -8.68
N ILE A 7 -17.74 8.78 -9.06
CA ILE A 7 -18.15 7.54 -8.39
C ILE A 7 -17.04 6.48 -8.49
N PHE A 8 -16.40 6.36 -9.66
CA PHE A 8 -15.30 5.41 -9.86
C PHE A 8 -14.08 5.76 -9.01
N LEU A 9 -13.69 7.04 -8.96
CA LEU A 9 -12.61 7.53 -8.10
C LEU A 9 -12.91 7.28 -6.62
N CYS A 10 -14.12 7.61 -6.16
CA CYS A 10 -14.55 7.32 -4.79
C CYS A 10 -14.49 5.81 -4.48
N GLY A 11 -14.92 4.96 -5.40
CA GLY A 11 -14.86 3.51 -5.25
C GLY A 11 -13.43 3.00 -5.09
N ILE A 12 -12.49 3.50 -5.91
CA ILE A 12 -11.07 3.17 -5.80
C ILE A 12 -10.51 3.62 -4.44
N ILE A 13 -10.78 4.86 -4.02
CA ILE A 13 -10.29 5.39 -2.75
C ILE A 13 -10.78 4.54 -1.58
N VAL A 14 -12.07 4.23 -1.52
CA VAL A 14 -12.66 3.41 -0.44
C VAL A 14 -12.11 1.99 -0.47
N GLY A 15 -11.98 1.38 -1.64
CA GLY A 15 -11.43 0.03 -1.81
C GLY A 15 -9.98 -0.05 -1.32
N LEU A 16 -9.16 0.93 -1.69
CA LEU A 16 -7.77 1.03 -1.26
C LEU A 16 -7.66 1.26 0.24
N PHE A 17 -8.45 2.18 0.81
CA PHE A 17 -8.42 2.46 2.25
C PHE A 17 -8.76 1.22 3.08
N ARG A 18 -9.82 0.49 2.69
CA ARG A 18 -10.19 -0.79 3.32
C ARG A 18 -9.12 -1.85 3.12
N GLY A 19 -8.52 -1.93 1.93
CA GLY A 19 -7.42 -2.85 1.62
C GLY A 19 -6.21 -2.61 2.51
N ILE A 20 -5.78 -1.34 2.65
CA ILE A 20 -4.67 -0.93 3.51
C ILE A 20 -4.95 -1.29 4.97
N GLN A 21 -6.14 -0.93 5.48
CA GLN A 21 -6.53 -1.28 6.85
C GLN A 21 -6.48 -2.78 7.10
N ARG A 22 -7.00 -3.58 6.16
CA ARG A 22 -6.99 -5.05 6.27
C ARG A 22 -5.57 -5.61 6.27
N MET A 23 -4.68 -5.08 5.43
CA MET A 23 -3.28 -5.50 5.38
C MET A 23 -2.53 -5.12 6.67
N GLN A 24 -2.80 -3.93 7.22
CA GLN A 24 -2.24 -3.48 8.49
C GLN A 24 -2.69 -4.36 9.66
N THR A 25 -3.97 -4.76 9.73
CA THR A 25 -4.46 -5.66 10.78
C THR A 25 -3.86 -7.06 10.64
N LEU A 26 -3.80 -7.62 9.43
CA LEU A 26 -3.12 -8.89 9.16
C LEU A 26 -1.64 -8.87 9.56
N GLY A 27 -0.92 -7.80 9.22
CA GLY A 27 0.48 -7.62 9.59
C GLY A 27 0.68 -7.57 11.11
N ALA A 28 -0.17 -6.82 11.81
CA ALA A 28 -0.15 -6.76 13.27
C ALA A 28 -0.43 -8.13 13.90
N VAL A 29 -1.46 -8.84 13.43
CA VAL A 29 -1.82 -10.19 13.93
C VAL A 29 -0.67 -11.18 13.73
N LYS A 30 0.01 -11.17 12.58
CA LYS A 30 1.18 -12.03 12.35
C LYS A 30 2.31 -11.76 13.35
N ILE A 31 2.59 -10.50 13.64
CA ILE A 31 3.61 -10.15 14.64
C ILE A 31 3.16 -10.59 16.03
N HIS A 32 1.90 -10.38 16.40
CA HIS A 32 1.36 -10.92 17.66
C HIS A 32 1.56 -12.43 17.75
N GLN A 33 1.22 -13.19 16.71
CA GLN A 33 1.41 -14.64 16.67
C GLN A 33 2.87 -15.07 16.82
N ILE A 34 3.80 -14.37 16.15
CA ILE A 34 5.25 -14.65 16.25
C ILE A 34 5.73 -14.46 17.69
N TYR A 35 5.27 -13.39 18.35
CA TYR A 35 5.66 -13.08 19.72
C TYR A 35 4.90 -13.89 20.79
N ASP A 36 3.68 -14.35 20.52
CA ASP A 36 2.94 -15.27 21.40
C ASP A 36 3.54 -16.68 21.30
N ALA A 37 3.97 -17.11 20.11
CA ALA A 37 4.71 -18.35 19.89
C ALA A 37 6.11 -18.35 20.51
N LYS A 38 6.66 -17.19 20.90
CA LYS A 38 7.94 -17.07 21.62
C LYS A 38 7.91 -17.81 22.96
N ASN A 39 6.74 -17.95 23.59
CA ASN A 39 6.59 -18.74 24.82
C ASN A 39 6.66 -20.26 24.58
N HIS A 40 6.71 -20.72 23.33
CA HIS A 40 6.94 -22.11 22.95
C HIS A 40 8.34 -22.25 22.30
N PRO A 41 9.27 -23.01 22.92
CA PRO A 41 10.66 -23.06 22.48
C PRO A 41 10.78 -23.98 21.27
N VAL A 42 11.34 -23.47 20.17
CA VAL A 42 12.36 -24.11 19.29
C VAL A 42 12.47 -23.29 17.99
N ASN A 43 11.38 -22.73 17.46
CA ASN A 43 11.38 -22.03 16.15
C ASN A 43 11.05 -20.52 16.19
N SER A 44 10.54 -20.01 17.31
CA SER A 44 10.04 -18.64 17.43
C SER A 44 11.13 -17.58 17.54
N ASN A 45 12.29 -17.91 18.14
CA ASN A 45 13.38 -16.95 18.33
C ASN A 45 14.03 -16.47 17.01
N ILE A 46 14.14 -17.34 16.00
CA ILE A 46 14.70 -16.97 14.69
C ILE A 46 13.76 -16.03 13.95
N LEU A 47 12.44 -16.31 13.99
CA LEU A 47 11.42 -15.45 13.39
C LEU A 47 11.36 -14.07 14.06
N VAL A 48 11.47 -14.01 15.39
CA VAL A 48 11.56 -12.74 16.13
C VAL A 48 12.81 -11.97 15.71
N PHE A 49 13.98 -12.64 15.68
CA PHE A 49 15.24 -12.02 15.26
C PHE A 49 15.18 -11.46 13.83
N LEU A 50 14.66 -12.23 12.88
CA LEU A 50 14.48 -11.79 11.49
C LEU A 50 13.51 -10.62 11.39
N THR A 51 12.41 -10.66 12.14
CA THR A 51 11.42 -9.58 12.14
C THR A 51 12.03 -8.28 12.69
N GLU A 52 12.66 -8.34 13.86
CA GLU A 52 13.30 -7.18 14.50
C GLU A 52 14.40 -6.56 13.60
N THR A 53 15.22 -7.39 12.97
CA THR A 53 16.30 -6.93 12.09
C THR A 53 15.82 -6.39 10.75
N GLN A 54 14.78 -6.97 10.13
CA GLN A 54 14.25 -6.49 8.86
C GLN A 54 13.38 -5.24 9.00
N LEU A 55 12.63 -5.13 10.10
CA LEU A 55 11.76 -3.99 10.36
C LEU A 55 12.43 -2.85 11.13
N SER A 56 13.69 -3.02 11.56
CA SER A 56 14.41 -2.06 12.40
C SER A 56 13.55 -1.66 13.61
N CYS A 57 13.09 -2.66 14.35
CA CYS A 57 12.17 -2.52 15.46
C CYS A 57 12.62 -3.36 16.64
N CYS A 58 12.11 -3.06 17.83
CA CYS A 58 12.38 -3.84 19.02
C CYS A 58 11.11 -4.13 19.80
N GLY A 59 10.89 -5.41 20.10
CA GLY A 59 9.72 -5.85 20.83
C GLY A 59 8.42 -5.77 20.00
N ARG A 60 7.34 -6.25 20.60
CA ARG A 60 6.02 -6.35 19.96
C ARG A 60 5.44 -4.96 19.69
N ASP A 61 5.14 -4.23 20.76
CA ASP A 61 4.46 -2.92 20.71
C ASP A 61 5.40 -1.76 21.07
N MET A 62 6.29 -1.97 22.04
CA MET A 62 7.34 -1.03 22.49
C MET A 62 8.55 -1.77 23.08
N LEU A 63 9.61 -1.01 23.38
CA LEU A 63 10.88 -1.48 23.95
C LEU A 63 10.70 -2.22 25.29
N ASP A 64 9.64 -1.88 26.04
CA ASP A 64 9.32 -2.43 27.37
C ASP A 64 8.98 -3.94 27.35
N PHE A 65 8.93 -4.56 26.16
CA PHE A 65 8.75 -5.99 26.02
C PHE A 65 9.95 -6.81 26.56
N TYR A 66 11.15 -6.22 26.55
CA TYR A 66 12.35 -6.87 27.08
C TYR A 66 12.78 -6.22 28.39
N PRO A 67 13.27 -7.00 29.38
CA PRO A 67 13.91 -6.42 30.56
C PRO A 67 15.12 -5.60 30.13
N ILE A 68 15.27 -4.42 30.74
CA ILE A 68 16.23 -3.36 30.38
C ILE A 68 17.68 -3.89 30.31
N ASP A 69 17.99 -4.90 31.12
CA ASP A 69 19.34 -5.46 31.24
C ASP A 69 19.66 -6.55 30.19
N HIS A 70 18.65 -7.11 29.50
CA HIS A 70 18.80 -8.23 28.57
C HIS A 70 18.07 -7.97 27.25
N LEU A 71 18.52 -6.96 26.51
CA LEU A 71 18.06 -6.71 25.14
C LEU A 71 18.76 -7.63 24.14
N PRO A 72 18.01 -8.25 23.20
CA PRO A 72 18.61 -9.06 22.16
C PRO A 72 19.35 -8.20 21.14
N ILE A 73 20.38 -8.77 20.52
CA ILE A 73 21.21 -8.08 19.52
C ILE A 73 20.39 -7.61 18.31
N SER A 74 19.29 -8.30 17.99
CA SER A 74 18.34 -7.92 16.92
C SER A 74 17.67 -6.57 17.13
N CYS A 75 17.56 -6.09 18.37
CA CYS A 75 16.97 -4.80 18.71
C CYS A 75 17.89 -3.60 18.48
N CYS A 76 19.16 -3.81 18.14
CA CYS A 76 20.16 -2.75 17.98
C CYS A 76 20.61 -2.60 16.52
N ALA A 77 20.67 -1.35 16.04
CA ALA A 77 21.09 -1.03 14.68
C ALA A 77 22.54 -1.48 14.38
N ASP A 78 23.45 -1.26 15.34
CA ASP A 78 24.87 -1.57 15.19
C ASP A 78 25.22 -3.05 15.39
N ARG A 79 24.24 -3.90 15.76
CA ARG A 79 24.42 -5.32 16.13
C ARG A 79 25.62 -5.54 17.08
N ALA A 80 25.91 -4.56 17.93
CA ALA A 80 27.00 -4.63 18.87
C ALA A 80 26.74 -5.71 19.91
N ALA A 81 27.79 -6.36 20.41
CA ALA A 81 27.71 -7.46 21.37
C ALA A 81 26.98 -7.08 22.69
N LYS A 82 26.83 -5.78 22.99
CA LYS A 82 25.99 -5.25 24.07
C LYS A 82 25.03 -4.22 23.51
N CYS A 83 23.74 -4.56 23.49
CA CYS A 83 22.67 -3.63 23.12
C CYS A 83 22.23 -2.87 24.37
N THR A 84 22.41 -1.54 24.38
CA THR A 84 21.89 -0.67 25.44
C THR A 84 20.55 -0.07 25.02
N PRO A 85 19.68 0.32 25.97
CA PRO A 85 18.37 0.91 25.66
C PRO A 85 18.47 2.17 24.78
N GLU A 86 19.56 2.93 24.93
CA GLU A 86 19.83 4.14 24.12
C GLU A 86 20.10 3.84 22.64
N LYS A 87 20.68 2.67 22.35
CA LYS A 87 21.04 2.22 21.00
C LYS A 87 19.98 1.32 20.36
N ALA A 88 18.93 1.01 21.10
CA ALA A 88 17.87 0.14 20.64
C ALA A 88 16.82 0.90 19.80
N PHE A 89 16.13 0.18 18.93
CA PHE A 89 15.02 0.73 18.18
C PHE A 89 13.87 1.12 19.14
N LYS A 90 13.50 2.41 19.15
CA LYS A 90 12.43 2.95 20.01
C LYS A 90 11.02 2.56 19.55
N THR A 91 10.89 2.01 18.35
CA THR A 91 9.61 1.63 17.74
C THR A 91 9.38 0.13 17.86
N GLY A 92 8.19 -0.26 18.32
CA GLY A 92 7.75 -1.66 18.31
C GLY A 92 7.48 -2.19 16.89
N CYS A 93 7.63 -3.49 16.73
CA CYS A 93 7.53 -4.15 15.44
C CYS A 93 6.14 -4.09 14.81
N VAL A 94 5.07 -4.08 15.61
CA VAL A 94 3.71 -3.86 15.10
C VAL A 94 3.59 -2.49 14.41
N ASN A 95 4.17 -1.46 15.01
CA ASN A 95 4.10 -0.11 14.47
C ASN A 95 4.99 0.06 13.23
N SER A 96 6.21 -0.47 13.26
CA SER A 96 7.09 -0.48 12.08
C SER A 96 6.46 -1.24 10.90
N MET A 97 5.79 -2.37 11.16
CA MET A 97 5.06 -3.12 10.12
C MET A 97 3.93 -2.29 9.51
N LYS A 98 3.11 -1.66 10.35
CA LYS A 98 2.01 -0.79 9.88
C LYS A 98 2.54 0.35 9.02
N LYS A 99 3.66 0.95 9.41
CA LYS A 99 4.32 2.03 8.66
C LYS A 99 4.84 1.55 7.30
N LEU A 100 5.56 0.42 7.25
CA LEU A 100 6.05 -0.15 5.99
C LEU A 100 4.93 -0.48 5.02
N ILE A 101 3.85 -1.10 5.52
CA ILE A 101 2.65 -1.41 4.72
C ILE A 101 2.05 -0.11 4.18
N TYR A 102 1.86 0.88 5.05
CA TYR A 102 1.31 2.16 4.64
C TYR A 102 2.15 2.84 3.55
N GLU A 103 3.47 2.93 3.72
CA GLU A 103 4.35 3.60 2.74
C GLU A 103 4.34 2.87 1.38
N ARG A 104 4.43 1.54 1.37
CA ARG A 104 4.43 0.75 0.12
C ARG A 104 3.10 0.83 -0.62
N LEU A 105 1.99 0.68 0.10
CA LEU A 105 0.65 0.76 -0.49
C LEU A 105 0.29 2.18 -0.94
N THR A 106 0.73 3.20 -0.21
CA THR A 106 0.57 4.61 -0.64
C THR A 106 1.31 4.84 -1.96
N GLY A 107 2.57 4.37 -2.08
CA GLY A 107 3.32 4.47 -3.32
C GLY A 107 2.66 3.75 -4.51
N PHE A 108 2.17 2.53 -4.29
CA PHE A 108 1.43 1.77 -5.31
C PHE A 108 0.15 2.48 -5.75
N THR A 109 -0.59 3.05 -4.80
CA THR A 109 -1.83 3.80 -5.06
C THR A 109 -1.58 5.00 -5.96
N ILE A 110 -0.55 5.80 -5.64
CA ILE A 110 -0.20 6.98 -6.44
C ILE A 110 0.17 6.56 -7.87
N GLY A 111 0.97 5.51 -8.03
CA GLY A 111 1.32 4.98 -9.35
C GLY A 111 0.10 4.52 -10.16
N LEU A 112 -0.84 3.82 -9.51
CA LEU A 112 -2.06 3.35 -10.15
C LEU A 112 -2.96 4.51 -10.63
N PHE A 113 -3.07 5.58 -9.83
CA PHE A 113 -3.79 6.78 -10.25
C PHE A 113 -3.15 7.43 -11.48
N ILE A 114 -1.83 7.57 -11.49
CA ILE A 114 -1.09 8.16 -12.63
C ILE A 114 -1.34 7.37 -13.92
N CYS A 115 -1.49 6.04 -13.85
CA CYS A 115 -1.76 5.21 -15.03
C CYS A 115 -3.23 5.24 -15.48
N ILE A 116 -4.19 5.25 -14.55
CA ILE A 116 -5.63 5.17 -14.87
C ILE A 116 -6.17 6.48 -15.47
N PHE A 117 -5.74 7.63 -14.97
CA PHE A 117 -6.25 8.93 -15.43
C PHE A 117 -6.01 9.18 -16.93
N PRO A 118 -4.80 8.98 -17.47
CA PRO A 118 -4.53 9.12 -18.90
C PRO A 118 -5.29 8.11 -19.76
N LEU A 119 -5.46 6.86 -19.27
CA LEU A 119 -6.23 5.83 -19.96
C LEU A 119 -7.70 6.24 -20.12
N LEU A 120 -8.32 6.74 -19.04
CA LEU A 120 -9.69 7.26 -19.10
C LEU A 120 -9.78 8.47 -20.05
N GLY A 121 -8.80 9.37 -20.00
CA GLY A 121 -8.73 10.51 -20.93
C GLY A 121 -8.63 10.08 -22.38
N ALA A 122 -7.79 9.09 -22.68
CA ALA A 122 -7.61 8.53 -24.02
C ALA A 122 -8.89 7.86 -24.54
N ILE A 123 -9.58 7.07 -23.70
CA ILE A 123 -10.85 6.42 -24.06
C ILE A 123 -11.92 7.48 -24.38
N ILE A 124 -12.07 8.50 -23.53
CA ILE A 124 -13.05 9.57 -23.74
C ILE A 124 -12.74 10.36 -25.01
N ASN A 125 -11.48 10.76 -25.20
CA ASN A 125 -11.05 11.51 -26.38
C ASN A 125 -11.23 10.71 -27.66
N GLY A 126 -10.87 9.42 -27.65
CA GLY A 126 -11.09 8.52 -28.79
C GLY A 126 -12.56 8.35 -29.13
N PHE A 127 -13.43 8.18 -28.11
CA PHE A 127 -14.87 8.06 -28.33
C PHE A 127 -15.49 9.35 -28.87
N ALA A 128 -15.05 10.51 -28.37
CA ALA A 128 -15.49 11.81 -28.86
C ALA A 128 -15.09 12.04 -30.33
N LEU A 129 -13.84 11.71 -30.68
CA LEU A 129 -13.34 11.81 -32.06
C LEU A 129 -14.11 10.89 -33.01
N PHE A 130 -14.42 9.66 -32.57
CA PHE A 130 -15.21 8.70 -33.35
C PHE A 130 -16.62 9.22 -33.65
N LEU A 131 -17.32 9.75 -32.63
CA LEU A 131 -18.64 10.35 -32.81
C LEU A 131 -18.59 11.58 -33.73
N TYR A 132 -17.54 12.39 -33.62
CA TYR A 132 -17.34 13.54 -34.49
C TYR A 132 -17.16 13.11 -35.96
N HIS A 133 -16.31 12.12 -36.23
CA HIS A 133 -16.09 11.62 -37.59
C HIS A 133 -17.37 11.09 -38.21
N LYS A 134 -18.13 10.27 -37.45
CA LYS A 134 -19.42 9.74 -37.91
C LYS A 134 -20.42 10.86 -38.24
N LYS A 135 -20.44 11.93 -37.44
CA LYS A 135 -21.30 13.09 -37.69
C LYS A 135 -20.92 13.80 -38.99
N VAL A 136 -19.63 14.05 -39.22
CA VAL A 136 -19.14 14.70 -40.45
C VAL A 136 -19.47 13.88 -41.70
N GLU A 137 -19.24 12.56 -41.64
CA GLU A 137 -19.56 11.65 -42.74
C GLU A 137 -21.06 11.65 -43.08
N THR A 138 -21.92 11.70 -42.05
CA THR A 138 -23.37 11.80 -42.24
C THR A 138 -23.74 13.11 -42.93
N ILE A 139 -23.17 14.24 -42.51
CA ILE A 139 -23.44 15.57 -43.10
C ILE A 139 -23.04 15.61 -44.58
N ASN A 140 -21.84 15.15 -44.92
CA ASN A 140 -21.36 15.11 -46.32
C ASN A 140 -22.27 14.26 -47.22
N ASN A 141 -22.75 13.11 -46.72
CA ASN A 141 -23.65 12.23 -47.48
C ASN A 141 -25.04 12.86 -47.69
N THR A 142 -25.52 13.66 -46.74
CA THR A 142 -26.76 14.44 -46.93
C THR A 142 -26.59 15.54 -47.97
N GLU A 143 -25.51 16.35 -47.90
CA GLU A 143 -25.27 17.44 -48.87
C GLU A 143 -25.19 16.92 -50.31
N PHE A 144 -24.47 15.81 -50.52
CA PHE A 144 -24.34 15.19 -51.84
C PHE A 144 -25.68 14.71 -52.42
N ASN A 145 -26.57 14.15 -51.60
CA ASN A 145 -27.90 13.71 -52.05
C ASN A 145 -28.83 14.89 -52.38
N THR A 146 -28.71 16.02 -51.69
CA THR A 146 -29.48 17.25 -52.03
C THR A 146 -29.05 17.93 -53.32
N GLN A 147 -27.83 17.68 -53.81
CA GLN A 147 -27.33 18.25 -55.07
C GLN A 147 -27.67 17.39 -56.30
N LEU A 148 -28.15 16.15 -56.09
CA LEU A 148 -28.54 15.23 -57.18
C LEU A 148 -30.03 15.30 -57.55
N HIS A 149 -30.82 16.11 -56.84
CA HIS A 149 -32.25 16.35 -57.06
C HIS A 149 -32.51 17.78 -57.50
#